data_AF-A0A9E2XZW7-F1
#
_entry.id   AF-A0A9E2XZW7-F1
#
_cell.length_a   1.000
_cell.length_b   1.000
_cell.length_c   1.000
_cell.angle_alpha   90.00
_cell.angle_beta   90.00
_cell.angle_gamma   90.00
#
_symmetry.space_group_name_H-M   'P 1'
#
loop_
_entity.id
_entity.type
_entity.pdbx_description
1 polymer ?
#
loop_
_entity_poly.entity_id
_entity_poly.type
_entity_poly.pdbx_seq_one_letter_code
_entity_poly.pdbx_strand_id
1 'polypeptide(L)'
;MKTTVEISDSLLREARELAAREGITLRTLVERGLHRVISDTKRDGPFKLRRASFKGKGRQAELGEASWDTLRDLVYKGSGA
;
A
#
# COMPACT_ATOMS: atom_id res chain seq x y z
N MET A 1 -27.59 1.58 -1.60
CA MET A 1 -28.29 0.39 -2.14
C MET A 1 -28.72 -0.52 -1.00
N LYS A 2 -29.85 -1.23 -1.13
CA LYS A 2 -30.27 -2.29 -0.21
C LYS A 2 -29.97 -3.64 -0.87
N THR A 3 -29.26 -4.51 -0.15
CA THR A 3 -28.86 -5.84 -0.61
C THR A 3 -29.26 -6.84 0.47
N THR A 4 -29.83 -7.96 0.06
CA THR A 4 -30.11 -9.10 0.94
C THR A 4 -29.00 -10.12 0.74
N VAL A 5 -28.42 -10.62 1.84
CA VAL A 5 -27.35 -11.62 1.82
C VAL A 5 -27.73 -12.76 2.75
N GLU A 6 -27.52 -13.99 2.30
CA GLU A 6 -27.68 -15.18 3.13
C GLU A 6 -26.45 -15.30 4.05
N ILE A 7 -26.68 -15.44 5.35
CA ILE A 7 -25.64 -15.55 6.39
C ILE A 7 -26.08 -16.57 7.42
N SER A 8 -25.14 -17.33 8.00
CA SER A 8 -25.48 -18.26 9.07
C SER A 8 -25.97 -17.52 10.32
N ASP A 9 -26.94 -18.10 11.02
CA ASP A 9 -27.48 -17.52 12.26
C ASP A 9 -26.40 -17.29 13.32
N SER A 10 -25.43 -18.20 13.41
CA SER A 10 -24.29 -18.10 14.32
C SER A 10 -23.47 -16.84 14.06
N LEU A 11 -23.15 -16.56 12.79
CA LEU A 11 -22.36 -15.39 12.40
C LEU A 11 -23.16 -14.11 12.53
N LEU A 12 -24.46 -14.14 12.20
CA LEU A 12 -25.34 -12.99 12.38
C LEU A 12 -25.42 -12.56 13.85
N ARG A 13 -25.48 -13.52 14.78
CA ARG A 13 -25.49 -13.25 16.22
C ARG A 13 -24.19 -12.60 16.68
N GLU A 14 -23.04 -13.19 16.35
CA GLU A 14 -21.73 -12.62 16.70
C GLU A 14 -21.54 -11.20 16.12
N ALA A 15 -21.94 -10.99 14.86
CA ALA A 15 -21.83 -9.68 14.23
C ALA A 15 -22.70 -8.63 14.93
N ARG A 16 -23.90 -8.99 15.42
CA ARG A 16 -24.76 -8.10 16.20
C ARG A 16 -24.17 -7.75 17.55
N GLU A 17 -23.62 -8.74 18.26
CA GLU A 17 -22.96 -8.53 19.56
C GLU A 17 -21.75 -7.61 19.41
N LEU A 18 -20.93 -7.81 18.37
CA LEU A 18 -19.80 -6.95 18.04
C LEU A 18 -20.26 -5.52 17.72
N ALA A 19 -21.26 -5.37 16.86
CA ALA A 19 -21.78 -4.06 16.48
C ALA A 19 -22.35 -3.30 17.69
N ALA A 20 -23.09 -3.99 18.57
CA ALA A 20 -23.62 -3.41 19.81
C ALA A 20 -22.49 -2.97 20.75
N ARG A 21 -21.46 -3.80 20.93
CA ARG A 21 -20.28 -3.48 21.76
C ARG A 21 -19.52 -2.27 21.24
N GLU A 22 -19.43 -2.10 19.93
CA GLU A 22 -18.77 -0.95 19.29
C GLU A 22 -19.68 0.28 19.13
N GLY A 23 -20.96 0.19 19.48
CA GLY A 23 -21.91 1.29 19.30
C GLY A 23 -22.20 1.63 17.83
N ILE A 24 -22.09 0.65 16.93
CA ILE A 24 -22.35 0.81 15.49
C ILE A 24 -23.51 -0.07 15.03
N THR A 25 -23.99 0.17 13.81
CA THR A 25 -25.00 -0.70 13.21
C THR A 25 -24.38 -1.93 12.57
N LEU A 26 -25.14 -3.03 12.48
CA LEU A 26 -24.75 -4.22 11.72
C LEU A 26 -24.39 -3.87 10.26
N ARG A 27 -25.14 -2.95 9.65
CA ARG A 27 -24.87 -2.44 8.30
C ARG A 27 -23.46 -1.84 8.21
N THR A 28 -23.10 -0.99 9.17
CA THR A 28 -21.77 -0.36 9.24
C THR A 28 -20.66 -1.41 9.35
N LEU A 29 -20.87 -2.44 10.19
CA LEU A 29 -19.91 -3.53 10.33
C LEU A 29 -19.73 -4.31 9.02
N VAL A 30 -20.82 -4.63 8.32
CA VAL A 30 -20.79 -5.32 7.02
C VAL A 30 -20.08 -4.47 5.96
N GLU A 31 -20.40 -3.17 5.87
CA GLU A 31 -19.76 -2.26 4.91
C GLU A 31 -18.24 -2.12 5.19
N ARG A 32 -17.83 -2.04 6.45
CA ARG A 32 -16.40 -2.04 6.84
C ARG A 32 -15.70 -3.33 6.42
N GLY A 33 -16.31 -4.48 6.67
CA GLY A 33 -15.78 -5.79 6.26
C GLY A 33 -15.59 -5.89 4.74
N LEU A 34 -16.61 -5.50 3.97
CA LEU A 34 -16.54 -5.45 2.50
C LEU A 34 -15.43 -4.52 2.01
N HIS A 35 -15.33 -3.32 2.59
CA HIS A 35 -14.29 -2.37 2.20
C HIS A 35 -12.88 -2.92 2.43
N ARG A 36 -12.66 -3.59 3.57
CA ARG A 36 -11.39 -4.25 3.89
C ARG A 36 -11.07 -5.36 2.90
N VAL A 37 -12.00 -6.28 2.64
CA VAL A 37 -11.77 -7.38 1.68
C VAL A 37 -11.47 -6.85 0.28
N ILE A 38 -12.18 -5.82 -0.18
CA ILE A 38 -11.92 -5.19 -1.48
C ILE A 38 -10.52 -4.57 -1.51
N SER A 39 -10.11 -3.88 -0.44
CA SER A 39 -8.79 -3.26 -0.35
C SER A 39 -7.67 -4.30 -0.32
N ASP A 40 -7.84 -5.37 0.46
CA ASP A 40 -6.88 -6.48 0.54
C ASP A 40 -6.79 -7.25 -0.79
N THR A 41 -7.91 -7.37 -1.52
CA THR A 41 -7.97 -8.04 -2.83
C THR A 41 -7.40 -7.18 -3.94
N LYS A 42 -7.52 -5.85 -3.84
CA LYS A 42 -6.77 -4.91 -4.68
C LYS A 42 -5.30 -4.99 -4.26
N ARG A 43 -4.62 -6.06 -4.65
CA ARG A 43 -3.17 -6.07 -4.75
C ARG A 43 -2.81 -4.89 -5.64
N ASP A 44 -2.25 -3.85 -5.04
CA ASP A 44 -1.56 -2.84 -5.79
C ASP A 44 -0.61 -3.59 -6.72
N GLY A 45 -0.68 -3.30 -8.02
CA GLY A 45 0.23 -3.91 -8.99
C GLY A 45 1.67 -3.74 -8.50
N PRO A 46 2.62 -4.58 -8.96
CA PRO A 46 4.02 -4.47 -8.53
C PRO A 46 4.47 -3.02 -8.58
N PHE A 47 5.15 -2.57 -7.52
CA PHE A 47 5.58 -1.19 -7.38
C PHE A 47 6.21 -0.69 -8.68
N LYS A 48 5.57 0.28 -9.31
CA LYS A 48 6.11 0.97 -10.48
C LYS A 48 6.78 2.24 -10.02
N LEU A 49 8.10 2.24 -9.97
CA LEU A 49 8.88 3.44 -9.72
C LEU A 49 8.54 4.47 -10.81
N ARG A 50 7.98 5.62 -10.40
CA ARG A 50 7.80 6.75 -11.32
C ARG A 50 9.14 7.08 -11.94
N ARG A 51 9.17 7.37 -13.25
CA ARG A 51 10.38 7.84 -13.93
C ARG A 51 10.96 9.03 -13.15
N ALA A 52 12.07 8.78 -12.46
CA ALA A 52 12.79 9.71 -11.62
C ALA A 52 14.17 10.07 -12.21
N SER A 53 14.31 9.91 -13.53
CA SER A 53 15.49 10.38 -14.24
C SER A 53 15.55 11.90 -14.19
N PHE A 54 16.66 12.44 -13.71
CA PHE A 54 17.02 13.82 -14.02
C PHE A 54 17.47 13.90 -15.49
N LYS A 55 17.32 15.08 -16.12
CA LYS A 55 17.61 15.35 -17.54
C LYS A 55 18.81 14.52 -18.06
N GLY A 56 18.67 13.87 -19.23
CA GLY A 56 19.74 13.08 -19.83
C GLY A 56 19.28 11.74 -20.41
N LYS A 57 20.24 10.89 -20.82
CA LYS A 57 20.00 9.54 -21.40
C LYS A 57 20.33 8.39 -20.42
N GLY A 58 20.25 8.63 -19.12
CA GLY A 58 20.55 7.62 -18.09
C GLY A 58 21.88 7.88 -17.37
N ARG A 59 22.52 6.82 -16.85
CA ARG A 59 23.79 6.88 -16.13
C ARG A 59 24.94 7.30 -17.07
N GLN A 60 25.90 8.06 -16.55
CA GLN A 60 27.15 8.36 -17.26
C GLN A 60 27.96 7.07 -17.44
N ALA A 61 28.50 6.84 -18.65
CA ALA A 61 29.20 5.60 -19.00
C ALA A 61 30.40 5.32 -18.08
N GLU A 62 31.13 6.37 -17.70
CA GLU A 62 32.27 6.33 -16.78
C GLU A 62 31.92 5.81 -15.38
N LEU A 63 30.64 5.84 -15.00
CA LEU A 63 30.13 5.40 -13.71
C LEU A 63 29.34 4.11 -13.81
N GLY A 64 29.38 3.40 -14.95
CA GLY A 64 28.62 2.17 -15.18
C GLY A 64 29.03 1.04 -14.22
N GLU A 65 30.33 0.84 -14.05
CA GLU A 65 30.94 -0.24 -13.24
C GLU A 65 31.63 0.27 -11.97
N ALA A 66 31.52 1.57 -11.67
CA ALA A 66 32.15 2.16 -10.50
C ALA A 66 31.64 1.50 -9.20
N SER A 67 32.55 1.25 -8.26
CA SER A 67 32.20 0.76 -6.93
C SER A 67 31.38 1.81 -6.16
N TRP A 68 30.66 1.34 -5.14
CA TRP A 68 29.86 2.21 -4.30
C TRP A 68 30.70 3.29 -3.59
N ASP A 69 31.93 2.96 -3.18
CA ASP A 69 32.82 3.93 -2.53
C ASP A 69 33.24 5.04 -3.50
N THR A 70 33.61 4.72 -4.73
CA THR A 70 33.92 5.71 -5.77
C THR A 70 32.73 6.62 -6.08
N LEU A 71 31.52 6.06 -6.14
CA LEU A 71 30.30 6.85 -6.34
C LEU A 71 30.04 7.80 -5.16
N ARG A 72 30.22 7.33 -3.93
CA ARG A 72 30.05 8.13 -2.72
C ARG A 72 31.02 9.30 -2.69
N ASP A 73 32.30 9.03 -2.95
CA ASP A 73 33.34 10.06 -2.94
C ASP A 73 33.09 11.14 -4.00
N LEU A 74 32.58 10.76 -5.19
CA LEU A 74 32.21 11.69 -6.24
C LEU A 74 31.00 12.57 -5.88
N VAL A 75 29.99 12.02 -5.21
CA VAL A 75 28.80 12.77 -4.77
C VAL A 75 29.18 13.85 -3.75
N TYR A 76 30.10 13.55 -2.84
CA TYR A 76 30.57 14.48 -1.81
C TYR A 76 31.81 15.28 -2.22
N LYS A 77 32.32 15.13 -3.44
CA LYS A 77 33.46 15.89 -3.93
C LYS A 77 33.12 17.38 -3.99
N GLY A 78 33.65 18.15 -3.04
CA GLY A 78 33.41 19.60 -2.92
C GLY A 78 32.27 20.00 -1.96
N SER A 79 31.58 19.03 -1.34
CA SER A 79 30.73 19.28 -0.17
C SER A 79 31.48 18.79 1.06
N GLY A 80 31.92 19.73 1.90
CA GLY A 80 32.88 19.48 2.99
C GLY A 80 32.47 18.36 3.96
N ALA A 81 33.51 17.73 4.50
CA ALA A 81 33.48 16.81 5.63
C ALA A 81 32.91 17.46 6.91
#